data_AF-A0A2V2AB71-F1
#
_entry.id   AF-A0A2V2AB71-F1
#
_cell.length_a   1.000
_cell.length_b   1.000
_cell.length_c   1.000
_cell.angle_alpha   90.00
_cell.angle_beta   90.00
_cell.angle_gamma   90.00
#
_symmetry.space_group_name_H-M   'P 1'
#
loop_
_entity.id
_entity.type
_entity.pdbx_description
1 polymer ?
#
loop_
_entity_poly.entity_id
_entity_poly.type
_entity_poly.pdbx_seq_one_letter_code
_entity_poly.pdbx_strand_id
1 'polypeptide(L)'
;MKALFACTLLLSLLASTACGPAVTPDEYFARAQKAAADLQRNADEIIRLEAAGQLDLTNRPEQLENAESTLEVLADNLKRASDGGHTLATYFLANLQSNPMYSGQSPKEACGLYQKAMDQGLLAAAIGYYNVCDRAYERFDLHNADHLKYLQTLEQLLQKPDIKGGGYPLMATRSLCFQDVNAPLPQQGIMEAMQARAAALLLTEAQYRAEANYILALTRVNKNDRPDSQNIVYLDKAEALGCKDFLGLSAMMRNAVMAAEAK
;
A
#
# COMPACT_ATOMS: atom_id res chain seq x y z
N MET A 1 40.44 -42.88 31.94
CA MET A 1 39.83 -41.71 31.26
C MET A 1 39.14 -42.12 29.94
N LYS A 2 38.12 -42.98 29.98
CA LYS A 2 37.27 -43.30 28.80
C LYS A 2 35.77 -43.41 29.13
N ALA A 3 35.38 -43.35 30.41
CA ALA A 3 34.00 -43.48 30.85
C ALA A 3 33.28 -42.14 31.12
N LEU A 4 34.00 -41.00 31.10
CA LEU A 4 33.41 -39.67 31.37
C LEU A 4 32.94 -38.92 30.11
N PHE A 5 33.31 -39.38 28.91
CA PHE A 5 32.92 -38.75 27.64
C PHE A 5 31.61 -39.27 27.05
N ALA A 6 31.08 -40.39 27.56
CA ALA A 6 29.82 -40.95 27.06
C ALA A 6 28.59 -40.24 27.65
N CYS A 7 28.66 -39.72 28.88
CA CYS A 7 27.52 -39.07 29.53
C CYS A 7 27.23 -37.65 29.04
N THR A 8 28.22 -36.91 28.50
CA THR A 8 27.99 -35.56 27.95
C THR A 8 27.41 -35.57 26.52
N LEU A 9 27.60 -36.66 25.78
CA LEU A 9 27.01 -36.84 24.44
C LEU A 9 25.55 -37.31 24.48
N LEU A 10 25.11 -37.97 25.54
CA LEU A 10 23.71 -38.41 25.69
C LEU A 10 22.77 -37.29 26.18
N LEU A 11 23.27 -36.28 26.89
CA LEU A 11 22.47 -35.12 27.32
C LEU A 11 22.23 -34.06 26.23
N SER A 12 22.97 -34.09 25.12
CA SER A 12 22.77 -33.17 23.99
C SER A 12 21.75 -33.69 22.96
N LEU A 13 21.36 -34.96 23.03
CA LEU A 13 20.39 -35.59 22.12
C LEU A 13 18.93 -35.55 22.61
N LEU A 14 18.69 -35.08 23.84
CA LEU A 14 17.34 -35.07 24.45
C LEU A 14 16.66 -33.69 24.43
N ALA A 15 17.28 -32.65 23.87
CA ALA A 15 16.71 -31.30 23.79
C ALA A 15 16.00 -30.98 22.45
N SER A 16 15.62 -31.99 21.67
CA SER A 16 15.00 -31.79 20.33
C SER A 16 13.59 -32.35 20.23
N THR A 17 12.80 -32.32 21.30
CA THR A 17 11.42 -32.83 21.26
C THR A 17 10.42 -31.95 22.02
N ALA A 18 10.22 -30.71 21.56
CA ALA A 18 8.96 -29.95 21.69
C ALA A 18 9.08 -28.55 21.07
N CYS A 19 9.35 -28.46 19.77
CA CYS A 19 8.86 -27.33 18.99
C CYS A 19 8.09 -27.95 17.84
N GLY A 20 6.77 -27.76 17.81
CA GLY A 20 6.01 -27.96 16.57
C GLY A 20 6.67 -27.12 15.45
N PRO A 21 6.42 -27.44 14.17
CA PRO A 21 6.98 -26.65 13.08
C PRO A 21 6.67 -25.17 13.33
N ALA A 22 7.73 -24.35 13.36
CA ALA A 22 7.59 -22.91 13.57
C ALA A 22 6.75 -22.35 12.43
N VAL A 23 5.66 -21.64 12.78
CA VAL A 23 4.76 -21.05 11.78
C VAL A 23 5.56 -20.07 10.92
N THR A 24 5.51 -20.23 9.60
CA THR A 24 6.32 -19.44 8.67
C THR A 24 5.68 -18.06 8.41
N PRO A 25 6.44 -17.07 7.90
CA PRO A 25 5.87 -15.78 7.51
C PRO A 25 4.75 -15.91 6.46
N ASP A 26 4.87 -16.85 5.53
CA ASP A 26 3.85 -17.13 4.51
C ASP A 26 2.58 -17.73 5.12
N GLU A 27 2.72 -18.59 6.13
CA GLU A 27 1.57 -19.16 6.85
C GLU A 27 0.83 -18.10 7.67
N TYR A 28 1.54 -17.18 8.32
CA TYR A 28 0.93 -16.02 8.96
C TYR A 28 0.22 -15.14 7.93
N PHE A 29 0.82 -14.91 6.77
CA PHE A 29 0.19 -14.14 5.71
C PHE A 29 -1.08 -14.82 5.17
N ALA A 30 -1.08 -16.14 4.99
CA ALA A 30 -2.27 -16.89 4.60
C ALA A 30 -3.41 -16.79 5.63
N ARG A 31 -3.08 -16.78 6.93
CA ARG A 31 -4.06 -16.55 8.00
C ARG A 31 -4.63 -15.13 7.96
N ALA A 32 -3.79 -14.14 7.69
CA ALA A 32 -4.24 -12.77 7.46
C ALA A 32 -5.19 -12.67 6.26
N GLN A 33 -4.88 -13.33 5.13
CA GLN A 33 -5.77 -13.37 3.97
C GLN A 33 -7.13 -13.99 4.30
N LYS A 34 -7.16 -15.05 5.12
CA LYS A 34 -8.41 -15.65 5.59
C LYS A 34 -9.23 -14.66 6.43
N ALA A 35 -8.60 -13.98 7.40
CA ALA A 35 -9.28 -12.96 8.21
C ALA A 35 -9.83 -11.81 7.34
N ALA A 36 -9.06 -11.34 6.35
CA ALA A 36 -9.51 -10.32 5.41
C ALA A 36 -10.72 -10.80 4.58
N ALA A 37 -10.72 -12.07 4.13
CA ALA A 37 -11.87 -12.64 3.42
C ALA A 37 -13.11 -12.75 4.31
N ASP A 38 -12.94 -12.99 5.61
CA ASP A 38 -14.04 -13.05 6.58
C ASP A 38 -14.64 -11.65 6.79
N LEU A 39 -13.80 -10.61 6.93
CA LEU A 39 -14.23 -9.20 6.96
C LEU A 39 -15.00 -8.81 5.70
N GLN A 40 -14.51 -9.20 4.51
CA GLN A 40 -15.17 -8.90 3.25
C GLN A 40 -16.58 -9.50 3.19
N ARG A 41 -16.75 -10.77 3.60
CA ARG A 41 -18.07 -11.41 3.62
C ARG A 41 -19.04 -10.73 4.57
N ASN A 42 -18.56 -10.26 5.72
CA ASN A 42 -19.38 -9.48 6.65
C ASN A 42 -19.80 -8.14 6.05
N ALA A 43 -18.89 -7.45 5.35
CA ALA A 43 -19.21 -6.20 4.64
C ALA A 43 -20.23 -6.41 3.51
N ASP A 44 -20.08 -7.47 2.72
CA ASP A 44 -21.03 -7.80 1.64
C ASP A 44 -22.44 -8.09 2.19
N GLU A 45 -22.55 -8.75 3.34
CA GLU A 45 -23.84 -8.98 4.00
C GLU A 45 -24.47 -7.67 4.48
N ILE A 46 -23.68 -6.74 5.05
CA ILE A 46 -24.16 -5.42 5.44
C ILE A 46 -24.72 -4.66 4.23
N ILE A 47 -24.03 -4.70 3.09
CA ILE A 47 -24.45 -4.05 1.85
C ILE A 47 -25.75 -4.69 1.33
N ARG A 48 -25.86 -6.02 1.38
CA ARG A 48 -27.10 -6.72 1.00
C ARG A 48 -28.29 -6.28 1.85
N LEU A 49 -28.09 -6.12 3.15
CA LEU A 49 -29.14 -5.70 4.08
C LEU A 49 -29.52 -4.23 3.89
N GLU A 50 -28.54 -3.37 3.58
CA GLU A 50 -28.79 -1.96 3.21
C GLU A 50 -29.69 -1.89 1.98
N ALA A 51 -29.34 -2.62 0.92
CA ALA A 51 -30.13 -2.67 -0.31
C ALA A 51 -31.55 -3.22 -0.09
N ALA A 52 -31.74 -4.09 0.90
CA ALA A 52 -33.05 -4.62 1.29
C ALA A 52 -33.86 -3.68 2.21
N GLY A 53 -33.31 -2.54 2.64
CA GLY A 53 -33.92 -1.65 3.64
C GLY A 53 -34.01 -2.28 5.04
N GLN A 54 -33.18 -3.30 5.31
CA GLN A 54 -33.15 -4.10 6.54
C GLN A 54 -31.93 -3.80 7.42
N LEU A 55 -31.14 -2.79 7.05
CA LEU A 55 -29.98 -2.39 7.82
C LEU A 55 -30.41 -1.59 9.06
N ASP A 56 -30.31 -2.23 10.22
CA ASP A 56 -30.42 -1.58 11.52
C ASP A 56 -29.08 -1.69 12.25
N LEU A 57 -28.33 -0.58 12.28
CA LEU A 57 -27.02 -0.49 12.92
C LEU A 57 -27.13 -0.44 14.46
N THR A 58 -28.31 -0.17 15.00
CA THR A 58 -28.55 -0.01 16.44
C THR A 58 -28.66 -1.35 17.17
N ASN A 59 -29.10 -2.40 16.49
CA ASN A 59 -29.40 -3.72 17.07
C ASN A 59 -28.36 -4.81 16.71
N ARG A 60 -27.14 -4.43 16.31
CA ARG A 60 -26.10 -5.38 15.88
C ARG A 60 -24.73 -5.23 16.57
N PRO A 61 -24.67 -5.09 17.91
CA PRO A 61 -23.39 -4.98 18.62
C PRO A 61 -22.50 -6.22 18.43
N GLU A 62 -23.08 -7.42 18.38
CA GLU A 62 -22.33 -8.67 18.21
C GLU A 62 -21.62 -8.77 16.83
N GLN A 63 -22.23 -8.24 15.76
CA GLN A 63 -21.59 -8.24 14.44
C GLN A 63 -20.44 -7.23 14.37
N LEU A 64 -20.59 -6.10 15.05
CA LEU A 64 -19.53 -5.09 15.17
C LEU A 64 -18.36 -5.62 16.00
N GLU A 65 -18.63 -6.23 17.15
CA GLU A 65 -17.62 -6.86 18.02
C GLU A 65 -16.87 -7.98 17.30
N ASN A 66 -17.57 -8.82 16.53
CA ASN A 66 -16.94 -9.86 15.71
C ASN A 66 -16.05 -9.27 14.60
N ALA A 67 -16.44 -8.15 13.98
CA ALA A 67 -15.63 -7.48 12.97
C ALA A 67 -14.36 -6.86 13.58
N GLU A 68 -14.48 -6.23 14.75
CA GLU A 68 -13.34 -5.70 15.52
C GLU A 68 -12.36 -6.82 15.88
N SER A 69 -12.84 -7.92 16.46
CA SER A 69 -11.99 -9.08 16.78
C SER A 69 -11.31 -9.67 15.54
N THR A 70 -12.01 -9.75 14.41
CA THR A 70 -11.43 -10.24 13.15
C THR A 70 -10.35 -9.28 12.62
N LEU A 71 -10.53 -7.97 12.80
CA LEU A 71 -9.55 -6.97 12.43
C LEU A 71 -8.28 -7.07 13.28
N GLU A 72 -8.40 -7.33 14.58
CA GLU A 72 -7.25 -7.59 15.46
C GLU A 72 -6.47 -8.84 15.01
N VAL A 73 -7.18 -9.92 14.66
CA VAL A 73 -6.56 -11.14 14.12
C VAL A 73 -5.84 -10.85 12.80
N LEU A 74 -6.44 -10.06 11.91
CA LEU A 74 -5.81 -9.62 10.67
C LEU A 74 -4.51 -8.85 10.96
N ALA A 75 -4.57 -7.86 11.85
CA ALA A 75 -3.43 -7.01 12.21
C ALA A 75 -2.27 -7.82 12.83
N ASP A 76 -2.56 -8.72 13.79
CA ASP A 76 -1.53 -9.55 14.45
C ASP A 76 -0.85 -10.49 13.45
N ASN A 77 -1.61 -11.15 12.57
CA ASN A 77 -1.03 -12.05 11.56
C ASN A 77 -0.21 -11.28 10.52
N LEU A 78 -0.68 -10.12 10.06
CA LEU A 78 0.10 -9.25 9.17
C LEU A 78 1.41 -8.80 9.84
N LYS A 79 1.35 -8.45 11.13
CA LYS A 79 2.53 -8.09 11.90
C LYS A 79 3.54 -9.24 11.99
N ARG A 80 3.11 -10.44 12.37
CA ARG A 80 4.00 -11.61 12.46
C ARG A 80 4.65 -11.96 11.13
N ALA A 81 3.87 -11.92 10.03
CA ALA A 81 4.39 -12.12 8.69
C ALA A 81 5.39 -11.02 8.29
N SER A 82 5.08 -9.76 8.57
CA SER A 82 5.96 -8.60 8.31
C SER A 82 7.27 -8.68 9.10
N ASP A 83 7.20 -9.02 10.39
CA ASP A 83 8.37 -9.21 11.26
C ASP A 83 9.25 -10.36 10.73
N GLY A 84 8.63 -11.40 10.16
CA GLY A 84 9.29 -12.48 9.45
C GLY A 84 9.80 -12.15 8.03
N GLY A 85 9.60 -10.92 7.55
CA GLY A 85 10.15 -10.43 6.28
C GLY A 85 9.21 -10.52 5.07
N HIS A 86 7.94 -10.88 5.25
CA HIS A 86 6.97 -11.02 4.15
C HIS A 86 6.53 -9.67 3.57
N THR A 87 7.00 -9.33 2.36
CA THR A 87 6.80 -8.02 1.72
C THR A 87 5.34 -7.57 1.61
N LEU A 88 4.44 -8.42 1.10
CA LEU A 88 3.03 -8.04 0.95
C LEU A 88 2.36 -7.82 2.31
N ALA A 89 2.68 -8.63 3.32
CA ALA A 89 2.18 -8.44 4.67
C ALA A 89 2.66 -7.11 5.27
N THR A 90 3.94 -6.75 5.05
CA THR A 90 4.48 -5.44 5.42
C THR A 90 3.69 -4.30 4.76
N TYR A 91 3.37 -4.43 3.46
CA TYR A 91 2.57 -3.43 2.74
C TYR A 91 1.14 -3.32 3.27
N PHE A 92 0.44 -4.45 3.45
CA PHE A 92 -0.93 -4.44 3.96
C PHE A 92 -1.01 -3.92 5.39
N LEU A 93 -0.01 -4.22 6.23
CA LEU A 93 0.09 -3.64 7.57
C LEU A 93 0.28 -2.12 7.52
N ALA A 94 1.09 -1.61 6.59
CA ALA A 94 1.25 -0.17 6.38
C ALA A 94 -0.06 0.51 5.98
N ASN A 95 -0.82 -0.10 5.06
CA ASN A 95 -2.15 0.38 4.66
C ASN A 95 -3.13 0.38 5.85
N LEU A 96 -3.13 -0.66 6.67
CA LEU A 96 -4.00 -0.73 7.85
C LEU A 96 -3.66 0.36 8.89
N GLN A 97 -2.37 0.57 9.15
CA GLN A 97 -1.90 1.53 10.17
C GLN A 97 -1.96 2.99 9.72
N SER A 98 -1.87 3.26 8.41
CA SER A 98 -2.02 4.60 7.85
C SER A 98 -3.47 5.08 7.81
N ASN A 99 -4.45 4.18 7.98
CA ASN A 99 -5.85 4.54 8.00
C ASN A 99 -6.26 5.03 9.42
N PRO A 100 -6.66 6.30 9.58
CA PRO A 100 -7.03 6.84 10.89
C PRO A 100 -8.28 6.19 11.50
N MET A 101 -9.09 5.45 10.72
CA MET A 101 -10.25 4.73 11.22
C MET A 101 -9.87 3.45 11.99
N TYR A 102 -8.72 2.84 11.67
CA TYR A 102 -8.33 1.52 12.19
C TYR A 102 -7.13 1.58 13.13
N SER A 103 -6.52 2.75 13.28
CA SER A 103 -5.26 2.89 14.02
C SER A 103 -5.29 4.16 14.86
N GLY A 104 -5.02 4.00 16.16
CA GLY A 104 -4.56 5.08 17.04
C GLY A 104 -3.04 5.32 16.94
N GLN A 105 -2.36 4.62 16.02
CA GLN A 105 -0.93 4.70 15.82
C GLN A 105 -0.54 5.90 14.95
N SER A 106 0.66 6.42 15.16
CA SER A 106 1.10 7.62 14.45
C SER A 106 1.42 7.31 12.98
N PRO A 107 1.16 8.24 12.04
CA PRO A 107 1.57 8.11 10.64
C PRO A 107 3.05 7.74 10.42
N LYS A 108 3.93 7.96 11.43
CA LYS A 108 5.35 7.60 11.37
C LYS A 108 5.59 6.08 11.33
N GLU A 109 4.76 5.27 11.98
CA GLU A 109 4.95 3.82 12.02
C GLU A 109 4.63 3.19 10.66
N ALA A 110 3.56 3.66 10.00
CA ALA A 110 3.23 3.26 8.64
C ALA A 110 4.34 3.61 7.63
N CYS A 111 5.02 4.75 7.80
CA CYS A 111 6.12 5.16 6.91
C CYS A 111 7.31 4.19 6.94
N GLY A 112 7.67 3.69 8.12
CA GLY A 112 8.73 2.69 8.23
C GLY A 112 8.37 1.38 7.51
N LEU A 113 7.11 0.97 7.55
CA LEU A 113 6.62 -0.21 6.85
C LEU A 113 6.60 -0.04 5.33
N TYR A 114 6.11 1.10 4.83
CA TYR A 114 6.16 1.40 3.40
C TYR A 114 7.60 1.42 2.89
N GLN A 115 8.51 2.09 3.60
CA GLN A 115 9.92 2.11 3.22
C GLN A 115 10.50 0.69 3.19
N LYS A 116 10.23 -0.14 4.21
CA LYS A 116 10.70 -1.53 4.25
C LYS A 116 10.20 -2.35 3.05
N ALA A 117 8.91 -2.24 2.70
CA ALA A 117 8.35 -2.97 1.55
C ALA A 117 8.88 -2.43 0.20
N MET A 118 9.11 -1.13 0.10
CA MET A 118 9.74 -0.48 -1.05
C MET A 118 11.19 -0.95 -1.23
N ASP A 119 11.98 -1.01 -0.15
CA ASP A 119 13.36 -1.51 -0.16
C ASP A 119 13.43 -3.00 -0.55
N GLN A 120 12.35 -3.75 -0.35
CA GLN A 120 12.17 -5.13 -0.82
C GLN A 120 11.69 -5.23 -2.28
N GLY A 121 11.53 -4.11 -2.98
CA GLY A 121 11.24 -4.05 -4.41
C GLY A 121 9.76 -3.91 -4.78
N LEU A 122 8.86 -3.63 -3.83
CA LEU A 122 7.43 -3.48 -4.13
C LEU A 122 7.09 -2.06 -4.59
N LEU A 123 6.63 -1.90 -5.84
CA LEU A 123 6.25 -0.62 -6.42
C LEU A 123 5.05 0.00 -5.69
N ALA A 124 4.04 -0.80 -5.34
CA ALA A 124 2.88 -0.34 -4.59
C ALA A 124 3.24 0.34 -3.26
N ALA A 125 4.30 -0.12 -2.60
CA ALA A 125 4.81 0.49 -1.37
C ALA A 125 5.47 1.85 -1.62
N ALA A 126 6.16 2.04 -2.74
CA ALA A 126 6.69 3.34 -3.12
C ALA A 126 5.58 4.39 -3.35
N ILE A 127 4.45 3.96 -3.91
CA ILE A 127 3.27 4.84 -4.08
C ILE A 127 2.61 5.15 -2.73
N GLY A 128 2.46 4.14 -1.87
CA GLY A 128 1.97 4.33 -0.50
C GLY A 128 2.85 5.28 0.32
N TYR A 129 4.18 5.15 0.21
CA TYR A 129 5.15 6.05 0.84
C TYR A 129 4.95 7.49 0.40
N TYR A 130 4.80 7.74 -0.91
CA TYR A 130 4.55 9.09 -1.40
C TYR A 130 3.29 9.72 -0.80
N ASN A 131 2.18 8.97 -0.82
CA ASN A 131 0.89 9.48 -0.36
C ASN A 131 0.84 9.78 1.15
N VAL A 132 1.64 9.10 1.97
CA VAL A 132 1.54 9.18 3.44
C VAL A 132 2.73 9.89 4.09
N CYS A 133 3.92 9.76 3.48
CA CYS A 133 5.20 10.01 4.14
C CYS A 133 6.04 11.09 3.46
N ASP A 134 6.10 11.09 2.14
CA ASP A 134 6.85 12.10 1.39
C ASP A 134 6.08 13.43 1.34
N ARG A 135 6.40 14.30 2.29
CA ARG A 135 5.77 15.63 2.41
C ARG A 135 6.60 16.75 1.80
N ALA A 136 7.63 16.43 1.02
CA ALA A 136 8.50 17.44 0.41
C ALA A 136 7.71 18.37 -0.53
N TYR A 137 6.81 17.81 -1.33
CA TYR A 137 5.92 18.58 -2.20
C TYR A 137 5.01 19.54 -1.40
N GLU A 138 4.42 19.10 -0.29
CA GLU A 138 3.58 19.95 0.56
C GLU A 138 4.35 21.13 1.19
N ARG A 139 5.67 20.95 1.36
CA ARG A 139 6.55 21.97 1.94
C ARG A 139 7.26 22.82 0.88
N PHE A 140 6.98 22.58 -0.40
CA PHE A 140 7.70 23.18 -1.53
C PHE A 140 9.22 22.99 -1.46
N ASP A 141 9.68 21.88 -0.86
CA ASP A 141 11.09 21.53 -0.66
C ASP A 141 11.49 20.40 -1.61
N LEU A 142 11.41 20.66 -2.92
CA LEU A 142 11.60 19.61 -3.95
C LEU A 142 13.07 19.18 -4.12
N HIS A 143 14.03 19.91 -3.53
CA HIS A 143 15.43 19.49 -3.44
C HIS A 143 15.77 18.77 -2.14
N ASN A 144 14.77 18.45 -1.31
CA ASN A 144 14.98 17.66 -0.12
C ASN A 144 15.71 16.34 -0.44
N ALA A 145 16.77 16.03 0.31
CA ALA A 145 17.60 14.86 0.03
C ALA A 145 16.82 13.54 0.10
N ASP A 146 15.86 13.41 1.02
CA ASP A 146 15.03 12.22 1.16
C ASP A 146 14.05 12.09 0.00
N HIS A 147 13.48 13.21 -0.47
CA HIS A 147 12.63 13.25 -1.66
C HIS A 147 13.40 12.84 -2.91
N LEU A 148 14.58 13.42 -3.14
CA LEU A 148 15.41 13.08 -4.31
C LEU A 148 15.82 11.60 -4.29
N LYS A 149 16.15 11.06 -3.11
CA LYS A 149 16.41 9.63 -2.95
C LYS A 149 15.18 8.78 -3.25
N TYR A 150 14.00 9.21 -2.80
CA TYR A 150 12.73 8.55 -3.11
C TYR A 150 12.48 8.51 -4.62
N LEU A 151 12.61 9.64 -5.34
CA LEU A 151 12.42 9.69 -6.79
C LEU A 151 13.39 8.75 -7.51
N GLN A 152 14.66 8.70 -7.09
CA GLN A 152 15.64 7.77 -7.65
C GLN A 152 15.23 6.30 -7.45
N THR A 153 14.77 5.95 -6.25
CA THR A 153 14.25 4.59 -5.96
C THR A 153 13.03 4.28 -6.82
N LEU A 154 12.10 5.23 -6.98
CA LEU A 154 10.91 5.07 -7.80
C LEU A 154 11.27 4.83 -9.28
N GLU A 155 12.23 5.57 -9.83
CA GLU A 155 12.75 5.35 -11.17
C GLU A 155 13.38 3.96 -11.33
N GLN A 156 14.13 3.48 -10.32
CA GLN A 156 14.74 2.15 -10.34
C GLN A 156 13.69 1.03 -10.33
N LEU A 157 12.64 1.16 -9.51
CA LEU A 157 11.54 0.21 -9.46
C LEU A 157 10.80 0.12 -10.80
N LEU A 158 10.71 1.22 -11.56
CA LEU A 158 10.07 1.24 -12.87
C LEU A 158 10.87 0.51 -13.96
N GLN A 159 12.18 0.32 -13.80
CA GLN A 159 13.05 -0.28 -14.84
C GLN A 159 12.80 -1.77 -15.08
N LYS A 160 12.18 -2.47 -14.14
CA LYS A 160 11.96 -3.93 -14.20
C LYS A 160 10.52 -4.26 -13.81
N PRO A 161 9.97 -5.42 -14.25
CA PRO A 161 8.75 -5.98 -13.67
C PRO A 161 8.84 -6.01 -12.14
N ASP A 162 7.72 -5.77 -11.46
CA ASP A 162 7.69 -5.81 -10.00
C ASP A 162 8.01 -7.25 -9.55
N ILE A 163 8.96 -7.41 -8.62
CA ILE A 163 9.38 -8.72 -8.11
C ILE A 163 8.20 -9.45 -7.44
N LYS A 164 7.21 -8.71 -6.96
CA LYS A 164 5.98 -9.21 -6.35
C LYS A 164 4.77 -9.09 -7.30
N GLY A 165 5.00 -9.10 -8.62
CA GLY A 165 3.97 -9.03 -9.67
C GLY A 165 2.78 -9.98 -9.47
N GLY A 166 3.01 -11.19 -8.96
CA GLY A 166 1.95 -12.17 -8.65
C GLY A 166 1.04 -11.79 -7.48
N GLY A 167 1.35 -10.74 -6.73
CA GLY A 167 0.53 -10.21 -5.64
C GLY A 167 -0.48 -9.15 -6.06
N TYR A 168 -0.42 -8.66 -7.30
CA TYR A 168 -1.38 -7.69 -7.82
C TYR A 168 -2.71 -8.35 -8.24
N PRO A 169 -3.84 -7.60 -8.22
CA PRO A 169 -3.95 -6.19 -7.88
C PRO A 169 -3.83 -5.92 -6.37
N LEU A 170 -3.36 -4.72 -6.02
CA LEU A 170 -3.17 -4.29 -4.64
C LEU A 170 -4.01 -3.04 -4.35
N MET A 171 -4.47 -2.91 -3.11
CA MET A 171 -5.25 -1.76 -2.67
C MET A 171 -4.33 -0.57 -2.41
N ALA A 172 -4.53 0.52 -3.14
CA ALA A 172 -3.87 1.79 -2.89
C ALA A 172 -4.58 2.55 -1.77
N THR A 173 -3.83 3.38 -1.02
CA THR A 173 -4.42 4.32 -0.05
C THR A 173 -5.11 5.49 -0.74
N ARG A 174 -4.53 5.93 -1.87
CA ARG A 174 -5.02 6.98 -2.74
C ARG A 174 -4.46 6.76 -4.14
N SER A 175 -5.17 7.26 -5.13
CA SER A 175 -4.75 7.25 -6.53
C SER A 175 -4.84 8.68 -7.09
N LEU A 176 -3.78 9.15 -7.76
CA LEU A 176 -3.80 10.41 -8.50
C LEU A 176 -4.37 10.22 -9.91
N CYS A 177 -4.21 9.02 -10.47
CA CYS A 177 -4.52 8.71 -11.86
C CYS A 177 -5.90 8.08 -12.10
N PHE A 178 -6.45 7.38 -11.11
CA PHE A 178 -7.61 6.49 -11.29
C PHE A 178 -8.75 6.78 -10.33
N GLN A 179 -8.59 7.75 -9.44
CA GLN A 179 -9.63 8.19 -8.52
C GLN A 179 -9.91 9.68 -8.68
N ASP A 180 -11.11 10.00 -9.16
CA ASP A 180 -11.65 11.36 -9.07
C ASP A 180 -12.31 11.54 -7.69
N VAL A 181 -11.58 12.21 -6.79
CA VAL A 181 -12.07 12.50 -5.44
C VAL A 181 -13.25 13.49 -5.42
N ASN A 182 -13.48 14.22 -6.52
CA ASN A 182 -14.57 15.18 -6.66
C ASN A 182 -15.79 14.58 -7.37
N ALA A 183 -15.68 13.35 -7.90
CA ALA A 183 -16.80 12.70 -8.54
C ALA A 183 -17.96 12.54 -7.55
N PRO A 184 -19.20 12.87 -7.96
CA PRO A 184 -20.34 12.69 -7.10
C PRO A 184 -20.48 11.21 -6.72
N LEU A 185 -20.87 10.97 -5.47
CA LEU A 185 -21.25 9.63 -5.08
C LEU A 185 -22.43 9.16 -5.93
N PRO A 186 -22.42 7.92 -6.43
CA PRO A 186 -23.62 7.32 -6.98
C PRO A 186 -24.79 7.47 -5.99
N GLN A 187 -26.03 7.58 -6.47
CA GLN A 187 -27.24 7.60 -5.63
C GLN A 187 -27.56 6.22 -4.99
N GLN A 188 -26.52 5.44 -4.69
CA GLN A 188 -26.57 4.12 -4.07
C GLN A 188 -26.63 4.24 -2.54
N GLY A 189 -26.86 3.11 -1.86
CA GLY A 189 -26.71 3.03 -0.41
C GLY A 189 -25.31 3.48 0.05
N ILE A 190 -25.18 3.97 1.29
CA ILE A 190 -23.93 4.52 1.81
C ILE A 190 -22.84 3.44 1.81
N MET A 191 -23.19 2.20 2.19
CA MET A 191 -22.24 1.10 2.27
C MET A 191 -21.81 0.62 0.88
N GLU A 192 -22.75 0.53 -0.06
CA GLU A 192 -22.45 0.19 -1.46
C GLU A 192 -21.51 1.24 -2.10
N ALA A 193 -21.79 2.52 -1.88
CA ALA A 193 -20.95 3.61 -2.36
C ALA A 193 -19.52 3.57 -1.77
N MET A 194 -19.40 3.23 -0.47
CA MET A 194 -18.10 3.03 0.17
C MET A 194 -17.34 1.84 -0.42
N GLN A 195 -18.01 0.72 -0.68
CA GLN A 195 -17.39 -0.44 -1.32
C GLN A 195 -16.92 -0.13 -2.74
N ALA A 196 -17.75 0.56 -3.54
CA ALA A 196 -17.38 0.97 -4.89
C ALA A 196 -16.13 1.87 -4.90
N ARG A 197 -16.01 2.80 -3.94
CA ARG A 197 -14.81 3.63 -3.76
C ARG A 197 -13.57 2.82 -3.38
N ALA A 198 -13.72 1.84 -2.48
CA ALA A 198 -12.61 0.96 -2.09
C ALA A 198 -12.16 0.08 -3.27
N ALA A 199 -13.12 -0.46 -4.04
CA ALA A 199 -12.84 -1.25 -5.24
C ALA A 199 -12.12 -0.45 -6.32
N ALA A 200 -12.42 0.84 -6.47
CA ALA A 200 -11.73 1.73 -7.41
C ALA A 200 -10.23 1.93 -7.06
N LEU A 201 -9.83 1.65 -5.82
CA LEU A 201 -8.45 1.70 -5.36
C LEU A 201 -7.71 0.35 -5.47
N LEU A 202 -8.37 -0.69 -5.97
CA LEU A 202 -7.72 -1.97 -6.27
C LEU A 202 -7.01 -1.88 -7.61
N LEU A 203 -5.72 -1.53 -7.59
CA LEU A 203 -4.95 -1.20 -8.78
C LEU A 203 -4.10 -2.39 -9.25
N THR A 204 -4.06 -2.59 -10.55
CA THR A 204 -3.13 -3.51 -11.22
C THR A 204 -1.69 -2.97 -11.20
N GLU A 205 -0.70 -3.83 -11.47
CA GLU A 205 0.70 -3.39 -11.57
C GLU A 205 0.86 -2.27 -12.62
N ALA A 206 0.20 -2.39 -13.78
CA ALA A 206 0.24 -1.37 -14.82
C ALA A 206 -0.30 -0.01 -14.34
N GLN A 207 -1.34 -0.02 -13.51
CA GLN A 207 -1.89 1.19 -12.91
C GLN A 207 -0.94 1.78 -11.86
N TYR A 208 -0.29 0.96 -11.02
CA TYR A 208 0.76 1.46 -10.12
C TYR A 208 1.97 2.04 -10.87
N ARG A 209 2.32 1.48 -12.04
CA ARG A 209 3.32 2.09 -12.93
C ARG A 209 2.87 3.43 -13.48
N ALA A 210 1.59 3.59 -13.79
CA ALA A 210 1.03 4.87 -14.20
C ALA A 210 1.14 5.91 -13.08
N GLU A 211 0.75 5.55 -11.84
CA GLU A 211 0.90 6.40 -10.64
C GLU A 211 2.36 6.83 -10.43
N ALA A 212 3.30 5.88 -10.50
CA ALA A 212 4.72 6.16 -10.35
C ALA A 212 5.24 7.18 -11.38
N ASN A 213 4.89 6.98 -12.65
CA ASN A 213 5.28 7.91 -13.71
C ASN A 213 4.60 9.29 -13.50
N TYR A 214 3.34 9.32 -13.06
CA TYR A 214 2.64 10.57 -12.79
C TYR A 214 3.28 11.35 -11.62
N ILE A 215 3.68 10.66 -10.55
CA ILE A 215 4.41 11.28 -9.43
C ILE A 215 5.75 11.84 -9.90
N LEU A 216 6.54 11.08 -10.68
CA LEU A 216 7.80 11.57 -11.25
C LEU A 216 7.60 12.81 -12.13
N ALA A 217 6.54 12.82 -12.95
CA ALA A 217 6.19 13.99 -13.76
C ALA A 217 5.84 15.19 -12.86
N LEU A 218 5.03 14.98 -11.82
CA LEU A 218 4.54 16.03 -10.93
C LEU A 218 5.63 16.67 -10.07
N THR A 219 6.53 15.87 -9.47
CA THR A 219 7.38 16.35 -8.38
C THR A 219 8.86 16.48 -8.72
N ARG A 220 9.33 15.90 -9.82
CA ARG A 220 10.70 16.12 -10.28
C ARG A 220 10.86 17.56 -10.75
N VAL A 221 11.92 18.23 -10.31
CA VAL A 221 12.34 19.53 -10.85
C VAL A 221 13.81 19.50 -11.24
N ASN A 222 14.18 20.38 -12.18
CA ASN A 222 15.58 20.62 -12.51
C ASN A 222 16.25 21.54 -11.47
N LYS A 223 17.51 21.90 -11.72
CA LYS A 223 18.31 22.78 -10.85
C LYS A 223 17.75 24.20 -10.64
N ASN A 224 16.75 24.61 -11.44
CA ASN A 224 16.13 25.92 -11.39
C ASN A 224 14.67 25.85 -10.88
N ASP A 225 14.31 24.79 -10.16
CA ASP A 225 12.95 24.58 -9.61
C ASP A 225 11.85 24.54 -10.68
N ARG A 226 12.17 24.02 -11.88
CA ARG A 226 11.22 23.94 -13.00
C ARG A 226 11.10 22.53 -13.56
N PRO A 227 9.92 22.16 -14.08
CA PRO A 227 9.80 20.99 -14.93
C PRO A 227 10.61 21.20 -16.22
N ASP A 228 11.05 20.10 -16.82
CA ASP A 228 11.72 20.06 -18.11
C ASP A 228 11.15 18.94 -18.99
N SER A 229 11.75 18.70 -20.15
CA SER A 229 11.30 17.66 -21.10
C SER A 229 11.23 16.25 -20.51
N GLN A 230 12.03 15.94 -19.48
CA GLN A 230 11.98 14.63 -18.81
C GLN A 230 10.67 14.45 -18.03
N ASN A 231 10.10 15.52 -17.47
CA ASN A 231 8.78 15.46 -16.83
C ASN A 231 7.70 15.06 -17.85
N ILE A 232 7.78 15.57 -19.08
CA ILE A 232 6.84 15.24 -20.15
C ILE A 232 6.94 13.76 -20.53
N VAL A 233 8.16 13.21 -20.61
CA VAL A 233 8.36 11.79 -20.87
C VAL A 233 7.68 10.90 -19.82
N TYR A 234 7.76 11.28 -18.53
CA TYR A 234 7.07 10.56 -17.47
C TYR A 234 5.55 10.67 -17.59
N LEU A 235 5.06 11.87 -17.87
CA LEU A 235 3.64 12.10 -18.06
C LEU A 235 3.06 11.29 -19.23
N ASP A 236 3.74 11.28 -20.38
CA ASP A 236 3.33 10.49 -21.56
C ASP A 236 3.23 8.99 -21.22
N LYS A 237 4.18 8.46 -20.41
CA LYS A 237 4.13 7.07 -19.94
C LYS A 237 2.95 6.81 -19.01
N ALA A 238 2.64 7.74 -18.12
CA ALA A 238 1.47 7.61 -17.23
C ALA A 238 0.16 7.60 -18.04
N GLU A 239 0.01 8.54 -18.97
CA GLU A 239 -1.16 8.66 -19.86
C GLU A 239 -1.33 7.42 -20.75
N ALA A 240 -0.23 6.87 -21.30
CA ALA A 240 -0.23 5.65 -22.08
C ALA A 240 -0.69 4.41 -21.28
N LEU A 241 -0.51 4.42 -19.96
CA LEU A 241 -1.00 3.40 -19.04
C LEU A 241 -2.42 3.70 -18.50
N GLY A 242 -3.09 4.70 -19.08
CA GLY A 242 -4.49 5.03 -18.80
C GLY A 242 -4.70 6.02 -17.66
N CYS A 243 -3.65 6.67 -17.15
CA CYS A 243 -3.78 7.71 -16.13
C CYS A 243 -4.72 8.82 -16.60
N LYS A 244 -5.68 9.18 -15.75
CA LYS A 244 -6.58 10.32 -15.97
C LYS A 244 -6.02 11.51 -15.22
N ASP A 245 -5.66 12.56 -15.95
CA ASP A 245 -5.18 13.82 -15.40
C ASP A 245 -6.34 14.65 -14.84
N PHE A 246 -6.83 14.26 -13.66
CA PHE A 246 -7.90 15.00 -12.97
C PHE A 246 -7.44 16.37 -12.45
N LEU A 247 -6.13 16.61 -12.36
CA LEU A 247 -5.55 17.85 -11.84
C LEU A 247 -5.22 18.87 -12.94
N GLY A 248 -5.34 18.51 -14.22
CA GLY A 248 -4.94 19.35 -15.35
C GLY A 248 -3.43 19.58 -15.44
N LEU A 249 -2.64 18.70 -14.82
CA LEU A 249 -1.18 18.78 -14.78
C LEU A 249 -0.57 18.71 -16.19
N SER A 250 -1.15 17.92 -17.08
CA SER A 250 -0.62 17.66 -18.41
C SER A 250 -0.53 18.93 -19.25
N ALA A 251 -1.63 19.67 -19.33
CA ALA A 251 -1.66 20.95 -20.04
C ALA A 251 -0.73 21.98 -19.37
N MET A 252 -0.76 22.07 -18.03
CA MET A 252 0.07 23.01 -17.28
C MET A 252 1.56 22.77 -17.53
N MET A 253 2.00 21.52 -17.45
CA MET A 253 3.42 21.16 -17.55
C MET A 253 3.96 21.30 -18.97
N ARG A 254 3.20 20.85 -19.98
CA ARG A 254 3.58 21.01 -21.39
C ARG A 254 3.77 22.49 -21.74
N ASN A 255 2.87 23.36 -21.29
CA ASN A 255 2.99 24.81 -21.47
C ASN A 255 4.22 25.39 -20.75
N ALA A 256 4.49 24.97 -19.51
CA ALA A 256 5.62 25.45 -18.74
C ALA A 256 6.97 25.09 -19.38
N VAL A 257 7.11 23.86 -19.89
CA VAL A 257 8.32 23.39 -20.58
C VAL A 257 8.52 24.14 -21.90
N MET A 258 7.47 24.25 -22.73
CA MET A 258 7.55 25.00 -24.00
C MET A 258 7.96 26.46 -23.78
N ALA A 259 7.40 27.14 -22.77
CA ALA A 259 7.73 28.53 -22.47
C ALA A 259 9.16 28.72 -21.94
N ALA A 260 9.74 27.68 -21.32
CA ALA A 260 11.13 27.70 -20.85
C ALA A 260 12.14 27.47 -21.98
N GLU A 261 11.79 26.65 -22.98
CA GLU A 261 12.65 26.37 -24.15
C GLU A 261 12.65 27.51 -25.19
N ALA A 262 11.63 28.37 -25.18
CA ALA A 262 11.53 29.53 -26.07
C ALA A 262 12.33 30.76 -25.61
N LYS A 263 13.03 30.67 -24.46
CA LYS A 263 13.84 31.75 -23.86
C LYS A 263 15.33 31.42 -23.91
#